data_AF-A0AA94HMP1-F1
#
_entry.id   AF-A0AA94HMP1-F1
#
_cell.length_a   1.000
_cell.length_b   1.000
_cell.length_c   1.000
_cell.angle_alpha   90.00
_cell.angle_beta   90.00
_cell.angle_gamma   90.00
#
_symmetry.space_group_name_H-M   'P 1'
#
loop_
_entity.id
_entity.type
_entity.pdbx_description
1 polymer ?
#
loop_
_entity_poly.entity_id
_entity_poly.type
_entity_poly.pdbx_seq_one_letter_code
_entity_poly.pdbx_strand_id
1 'polypeptide(L)'
;MTVPNPNPYAQQPGQPVQNPAPGYAGGLPPQPFAQDPAFQPQRYPQDPGMQQQPYPQPYAQQQPYVPPVYDAGPPRPPRPKLTKAAAHRARLAGGIGGGITWLGLGITQLAAIFLLLPAIVGAVVYGIGFALAQDGTSATADVWGQTLAWLGSPWGIVIAIGIPAGIVIALLGLWISTRMLRHPGLRRPVGVTWAGFGIAVAATVLLSGFGSLTLPFFGGLPFGDGADFDPGDFGPGGVDPGTMDQAEAQEWLLEGGAGVLEQFADPGVLLGVLGPWIALGQLLALIVPIAVSVFTWWWMAHAMRPATTDATDAEAADASTASAA
;
A
#
# COMPACT_ATOMS: atom_id res chain seq x y z
N MET A 1 57.69 34.11 3.73
CA MET A 1 57.16 33.11 2.80
C MET A 1 55.90 33.69 2.18
N THR A 2 56.07 34.30 1.03
CA THR A 2 55.05 34.99 0.24
C THR A 2 54.55 34.01 -0.80
N VAL A 3 53.25 33.69 -0.80
CA VAL A 3 52.60 32.93 -1.86
C VAL A 3 51.75 33.89 -2.69
N PRO A 4 52.14 34.18 -3.93
CA PRO A 4 51.25 34.75 -4.93
C PRO A 4 50.80 33.66 -5.90
N ASN A 5 49.50 33.47 -6.09
CA ASN A 5 48.92 33.42 -7.44
C ASN A 5 47.40 33.61 -7.40
N PRO A 6 46.87 34.69 -8.01
CA PRO A 6 45.44 34.90 -8.23
C PRO A 6 44.97 34.06 -9.43
N ASN A 7 43.86 33.34 -9.27
CA ASN A 7 43.16 32.66 -10.37
C ASN A 7 42.66 33.69 -11.40
N PRO A 8 43.12 33.66 -12.67
CA PRO A 8 42.62 34.51 -13.74
C PRO A 8 41.66 33.71 -14.60
N TYR A 9 40.47 33.40 -14.06
CA TYR A 9 39.35 32.92 -14.87
C TYR A 9 38.17 33.85 -14.64
N ALA A 10 38.32 35.07 -15.17
CA ALA A 10 37.19 35.94 -15.47
C ALA A 10 36.32 35.22 -16.51
N GLN A 11 35.16 34.73 -16.07
CA GLN A 11 34.13 34.21 -16.95
C GLN A 11 33.60 35.36 -17.81
N GLN A 12 33.74 35.23 -19.13
CA GLN A 12 33.07 36.07 -20.11
C GLN A 12 31.54 36.01 -19.89
N PRO A 13 30.82 37.13 -19.96
CA PRO A 13 29.36 37.11 -20.02
C PRO A 13 28.94 36.47 -21.35
N GLY A 14 28.47 35.21 -21.25
CA GLY A 14 27.90 34.46 -22.35
C GLY A 14 26.71 35.21 -22.93
N GLN A 15 26.71 35.33 -24.25
CA GLN A 15 25.64 35.93 -25.04
C GLN A 15 24.29 35.25 -24.78
N PRO A 16 23.17 35.99 -24.83
CA PRO A 16 21.84 35.39 -24.77
C PRO A 16 21.66 34.48 -25.99
N VAL A 17 21.55 33.17 -25.73
CA VAL A 17 21.16 32.19 -26.73
C VAL A 17 19.72 32.50 -27.12
N GLN A 18 19.54 33.18 -28.27
CA GLN A 18 18.25 33.28 -28.93
C GLN A 18 17.82 31.87 -29.30
N ASN A 19 16.81 31.37 -28.59
CA ASN A 19 16.16 30.11 -28.88
C ASN A 19 15.21 30.35 -30.07
N PRO A 20 15.50 29.83 -31.28
CA PRO A 20 14.58 29.95 -32.39
C PRO A 20 13.34 29.10 -32.09
N ALA A 21 12.19 29.76 -32.07
CA ALA A 21 10.89 29.10 -31.95
C ALA A 21 10.77 28.01 -33.02
N PRO A 22 10.45 26.75 -32.67
CA PRO A 22 10.08 25.76 -33.65
C PRO A 22 8.72 26.16 -34.23
N GLY A 23 8.71 26.53 -35.51
CA GLY A 23 7.51 26.67 -36.29
C GLY A 23 6.79 25.33 -36.38
N TYR A 24 5.72 25.17 -35.60
CA TYR A 24 4.78 24.06 -35.74
C TYR A 24 3.82 24.36 -36.90
N ALA A 25 4.33 24.24 -38.12
CA ALA A 25 3.52 24.05 -39.33
C ALA A 25 3.44 22.54 -39.59
N GLY A 26 2.57 21.86 -38.85
CA GLY A 26 2.35 20.43 -38.99
C GLY A 26 0.92 20.10 -38.58
N GLY A 27 0.00 20.17 -39.55
CA GLY A 27 -1.39 19.81 -39.37
C GLY A 27 -1.52 18.36 -38.90
N LEU A 28 -2.06 18.19 -37.70
CA LEU A 28 -2.54 16.89 -37.25
C LEU A 28 -3.82 16.56 -38.04
N PRO A 29 -3.95 15.34 -38.58
CA PRO A 29 -5.20 14.91 -39.21
C PRO A 29 -6.32 14.87 -38.14
N PRO A 30 -7.56 15.21 -38.51
CA PRO A 30 -8.69 15.14 -37.59
C PRO A 30 -8.88 13.70 -37.13
N GLN A 31 -8.80 13.48 -35.81
CA GLN A 31 -9.16 12.19 -35.22
C GLN A 31 -10.66 11.95 -35.42
N PRO A 32 -11.08 10.79 -35.94
CA PRO A 32 -12.49 10.42 -35.98
C PRO A 32 -12.96 10.16 -34.54
N PHE A 33 -13.85 11.02 -34.06
CA PHE A 33 -14.59 10.77 -32.83
C PHE A 33 -15.38 9.46 -33.02
N ALA A 34 -14.98 8.43 -32.27
CA ALA A 34 -15.76 7.23 -32.10
C ALA A 34 -17.10 7.63 -31.48
N GLN A 35 -18.17 7.51 -32.27
CA GLN A 35 -19.54 7.58 -31.82
C GLN A 35 -19.76 6.40 -30.88
N ASP A 36 -19.86 6.66 -29.58
CA ASP A 36 -20.25 5.67 -28.58
C ASP A 36 -21.80 5.55 -28.62
N PRO A 37 -22.40 4.46 -29.10
CA PRO A 37 -23.84 4.40 -29.40
C PRO A 37 -24.75 4.21 -28.16
N ALA A 38 -24.23 4.32 -26.94
CA ALA A 38 -24.92 3.78 -25.75
C ALA A 38 -25.53 4.83 -24.80
N PHE A 39 -25.64 6.11 -25.18
CA PHE A 39 -26.41 7.08 -24.40
C PHE A 39 -27.91 6.96 -24.71
N GLN A 40 -28.59 6.01 -24.04
CA GLN A 40 -30.04 6.03 -23.97
C GLN A 40 -30.50 7.17 -23.05
N PRO A 41 -31.33 8.12 -23.52
CA PRO A 41 -31.84 9.18 -22.67
C PRO A 41 -32.78 8.58 -21.63
N GLN A 42 -32.40 8.74 -20.35
CA GLN A 42 -33.24 8.49 -19.18
C GLN A 42 -34.54 9.30 -19.33
N ARG A 43 -35.67 8.59 -19.46
CA ARG A 43 -37.01 9.17 -19.45
C ARG A 43 -37.29 9.71 -18.04
N TYR A 44 -37.31 11.03 -17.90
CA TYR A 44 -37.87 11.67 -16.71
C TYR A 44 -39.41 11.59 -16.73
N PRO A 45 -40.07 11.37 -15.58
CA PRO A 45 -41.53 11.41 -15.46
C PRO A 45 -42.08 12.79 -15.82
N GLN A 46 -43.05 12.83 -16.73
CA GLN A 46 -43.77 14.04 -17.14
C GLN A 46 -44.69 14.53 -16.02
N ASP A 47 -44.42 15.74 -15.54
CA ASP A 47 -45.28 16.47 -14.62
C ASP A 47 -46.36 17.23 -15.44
N PRO A 48 -47.66 16.96 -15.25
CA PRO A 48 -48.73 17.52 -16.07
C PRO A 48 -49.07 18.95 -15.63
N GLY A 49 -48.30 19.95 -16.07
CA GLY A 49 -48.61 21.32 -15.69
C GLY A 49 -47.93 22.48 -16.42
N MET A 50 -47.01 22.26 -17.37
CA MET A 50 -46.29 23.39 -17.97
C MET A 50 -46.77 23.76 -19.37
N GLN A 51 -47.03 25.06 -19.47
CA GLN A 51 -47.60 25.81 -20.57
C GLN A 51 -46.72 25.75 -21.83
N GLN A 52 -47.41 25.91 -22.96
CA GLN A 52 -46.91 25.90 -24.34
C GLN A 52 -45.57 26.63 -24.49
N GLN A 53 -44.53 25.88 -24.86
CA GLN A 53 -43.27 26.45 -25.33
C GLN A 53 -43.44 27.00 -26.75
N PRO A 54 -42.96 28.24 -27.01
CA PRO A 54 -43.05 28.87 -28.32
C PRO A 54 -42.09 28.22 -29.34
N TYR A 55 -42.55 28.28 -30.59
CA TYR A 55 -42.00 27.77 -31.85
C TYR A 55 -40.49 27.47 -31.96
N PRO A 56 -40.11 26.40 -32.69
CA PRO A 56 -38.71 26.09 -32.99
C PRO A 56 -38.08 27.21 -33.84
N GLN A 57 -37.06 27.86 -33.28
CA GLN A 57 -36.21 28.80 -33.98
C GLN A 57 -35.49 28.10 -35.15
N PRO A 58 -35.50 28.67 -36.37
CA PRO A 58 -34.81 28.11 -37.52
C PRO A 58 -33.29 28.15 -37.30
N TYR A 59 -32.66 26.97 -37.39
CA TYR A 59 -31.25 26.75 -37.72
C TYR A 59 -30.29 27.87 -37.27
N ALA A 60 -30.05 27.96 -35.96
CA ALA A 60 -28.89 28.69 -35.48
C ALA A 60 -27.65 28.06 -36.12
N GLN A 61 -26.96 28.83 -36.96
CA GLN A 61 -25.73 28.41 -37.61
C GLN A 61 -24.78 27.85 -36.55
N GLN A 62 -24.35 26.59 -36.72
CA GLN A 62 -23.35 25.96 -35.87
C GLN A 62 -22.09 26.82 -35.91
N GLN A 63 -21.90 27.66 -34.89
CA GLN A 63 -20.66 28.39 -34.74
C GLN A 63 -19.55 27.36 -34.57
N PRO A 64 -18.47 27.44 -35.37
CA PRO A 64 -17.34 26.53 -35.24
C PRO A 64 -16.89 26.48 -33.79
N TYR A 65 -16.89 25.28 -33.20
CA TYR A 65 -16.36 25.07 -31.86
C TYR A 65 -14.87 25.41 -31.87
N VAL A 66 -14.54 26.62 -31.45
CA VAL A 66 -13.16 27.01 -31.16
C VAL A 66 -12.87 26.50 -29.76
N PRO A 67 -12.00 25.49 -29.58
CA PRO A 67 -11.64 25.03 -28.24
C PRO A 67 -11.13 26.24 -27.45
N PRO A 68 -11.59 26.44 -26.20
CA PRO A 68 -11.13 27.55 -25.39
C PRO A 68 -9.60 27.51 -25.35
N VAL A 69 -8.98 28.54 -25.92
CA VAL A 69 -7.53 28.75 -25.83
C VAL A 69 -7.30 29.06 -24.36
N TYR A 70 -6.93 28.04 -23.59
CA TYR A 70 -6.47 28.24 -22.24
C TYR A 70 -5.22 29.08 -22.34
N ASP A 71 -5.35 30.35 -22.00
CA ASP A 71 -4.22 31.24 -21.79
C ASP A 71 -3.38 30.59 -20.69
N ALA A 72 -2.33 29.90 -21.10
CA ALA A 72 -1.38 29.28 -20.20
C ALA A 72 -0.66 30.46 -19.55
N GLY A 73 -1.26 30.95 -18.46
CA GLY A 73 -0.82 32.16 -17.77
C GLY A 73 0.69 32.12 -17.50
N PRO A 74 1.28 33.27 -17.15
CA PRO A 74 2.73 33.44 -17.07
C PRO A 74 3.39 32.27 -16.32
N PRO A 75 4.53 31.75 -16.84
CA PRO A 75 5.16 30.55 -16.31
C PRO A 75 5.39 30.72 -14.81
N ARG A 76 4.87 29.77 -14.01
CA ARG A 76 4.99 29.82 -12.56
C ARG A 76 6.47 29.79 -12.17
N PRO A 77 6.94 30.69 -11.28
CA PRO A 77 8.33 30.70 -10.86
C PRO A 77 8.73 29.33 -10.28
N PRO A 78 9.97 28.87 -10.51
CA PRO A 78 10.43 27.57 -10.02
C PRO A 78 10.38 27.53 -8.47
N ARG A 79 9.89 26.41 -7.93
CA ARG A 79 9.76 26.23 -6.47
C ARG A 79 11.14 26.23 -5.79
N PRO A 80 11.28 26.81 -4.58
CA PRO A 80 12.57 26.85 -3.89
C PRO A 80 13.06 25.45 -3.55
N LYS A 81 14.39 25.29 -3.45
CA LYS A 81 14.98 24.03 -2.97
C LYS A 81 14.58 23.81 -1.51
N LEU A 82 14.19 22.58 -1.19
CA LEU A 82 13.85 22.19 0.18
C LEU A 82 15.10 22.35 1.06
N THR A 83 14.95 22.95 2.24
CA THR A 83 16.05 23.02 3.19
C THR A 83 16.45 21.60 3.62
N LYS A 84 17.75 21.36 3.83
CA LYS A 84 18.25 20.04 4.26
C LYS A 84 17.58 19.56 5.55
N ALA A 85 17.27 20.48 6.46
CA ALA A 85 16.58 20.20 7.72
C ALA A 85 15.15 19.68 7.51
N ALA A 86 14.37 20.30 6.60
CA ALA A 86 13.01 19.85 6.30
C ALA A 86 13.01 18.46 5.62
N ALA A 87 13.97 18.22 4.72
CA ALA A 87 14.15 16.91 4.08
C ALA A 87 14.49 15.81 5.11
N HIS A 88 15.36 16.12 6.06
CA HIS A 88 15.76 15.17 7.10
C HIS A 88 14.60 14.82 8.04
N ARG A 89 13.82 15.81 8.48
CA ARG A 89 12.63 15.59 9.32
C ARG A 89 11.56 14.77 8.62
N ALA A 90 11.33 15.00 7.32
CA ALA A 90 10.39 14.20 6.54
C ALA A 90 10.79 12.72 6.50
N ARG A 91 12.09 12.44 6.33
CA ARG A 91 12.62 11.07 6.38
C ARG A 91 12.45 10.44 7.77
N LEU A 92 12.71 11.19 8.84
CA LEU A 92 12.48 10.71 10.21
C LEU A 92 11.00 10.43 10.50
N ALA A 93 10.09 11.29 10.02
CA ALA A 93 8.66 11.11 10.18
C ALA A 93 8.14 9.86 9.43
N GLY A 94 8.68 9.58 8.24
CA GLY A 94 8.37 8.38 7.47
C GLY A 94 9.02 7.11 8.03
N GLY A 95 10.24 7.21 8.56
CA GLY A 95 10.98 6.09 9.14
C GLY A 95 10.46 5.68 10.51
N ILE A 96 10.40 6.61 11.46
CA ILE A 96 9.97 6.32 12.83
C ILE A 96 8.44 6.18 12.87
N GLY A 97 7.71 7.21 12.45
CA GLY A 97 6.24 7.20 12.50
C GLY A 97 5.64 6.15 11.57
N GLY A 98 6.13 6.08 10.33
CA GLY A 98 5.71 5.04 9.40
C GLY A 98 6.16 3.64 9.83
N GLY A 99 7.36 3.48 10.38
CA GLY A 99 7.81 2.19 10.90
C GLY A 99 6.98 1.66 12.06
N ILE A 100 6.65 2.50 13.03
CA ILE A 100 5.71 2.14 14.12
C ILE A 100 4.32 1.80 13.54
N THR A 101 3.88 2.53 12.51
CA THR A 101 2.60 2.26 11.84
C THR A 101 2.58 0.85 11.24
N TRP A 102 3.60 0.50 10.46
CA TRP A 102 3.73 -0.81 9.84
C TRP A 102 3.92 -1.94 10.85
N LEU A 103 4.66 -1.70 11.95
CA LEU A 103 4.77 -2.66 13.04
C LEU A 103 3.40 -2.97 13.65
N GLY A 104 2.59 -1.95 13.96
CA GLY A 104 1.24 -2.14 14.50
C GLY A 104 0.32 -2.90 13.55
N LEU A 105 0.37 -2.59 12.24
CA LEU A 105 -0.37 -3.34 11.22
C LEU A 105 0.11 -4.79 11.10
N GLY A 106 1.43 -5.01 11.15
CA GLY A 106 2.03 -6.34 11.13
C GLY A 106 1.59 -7.21 12.32
N ILE A 107 1.53 -6.63 13.53
CA ILE A 107 0.99 -7.30 14.72
C ILE A 107 -0.50 -7.63 14.53
N THR A 108 -1.29 -6.66 14.05
CA THR A 108 -2.74 -6.84 13.83
C THR A 108 -3.00 -7.97 12.85
N GLN A 109 -2.27 -8.00 11.75
CA GLN A 109 -2.37 -9.01 10.70
C GLN A 109 -1.94 -10.39 11.20
N LEU A 110 -0.80 -10.47 11.90
CA LEU A 110 -0.29 -11.72 12.47
C LEU A 110 -1.29 -12.31 13.47
N ALA A 111 -1.84 -11.47 14.35
CA ALA A 111 -2.88 -11.85 15.29
C ALA A 111 -4.14 -12.35 14.58
N ALA A 112 -4.62 -11.63 13.56
CA ALA A 112 -5.78 -12.04 12.76
C ALA A 112 -5.57 -13.40 12.08
N ILE A 113 -4.36 -13.68 11.60
CA ILE A 113 -4.05 -14.96 10.94
C ILE A 113 -3.99 -16.09 11.92
N PHE A 114 -3.31 -15.92 13.05
CA PHE A 114 -3.31 -16.95 14.08
C PHE A 114 -4.71 -17.21 14.62
N LEU A 115 -5.57 -16.18 14.66
CA LEU A 115 -6.98 -16.34 15.05
C LEU A 115 -7.80 -17.09 14.00
N LEU A 116 -7.51 -16.90 12.71
CA LEU A 116 -8.18 -17.59 11.60
C LEU A 116 -7.61 -18.99 11.33
N LEU A 117 -6.39 -19.28 11.79
CA LEU A 117 -5.68 -20.51 11.47
C LEU A 117 -6.43 -21.79 11.84
N PRO A 118 -7.05 -21.92 13.04
CA PRO A 118 -7.87 -23.10 13.36
C PRO A 118 -9.05 -23.29 12.40
N ALA A 119 -9.68 -22.20 11.95
CA ALA A 119 -10.78 -22.27 10.99
C ALA A 119 -10.29 -22.71 9.60
N ILE A 120 -9.11 -22.25 9.17
CA ILE A 120 -8.49 -22.66 7.90
C ILE A 120 -8.09 -24.13 7.95
N VAL A 121 -7.39 -24.57 9.01
CA VAL A 121 -6.98 -25.96 9.19
C VAL A 121 -8.22 -26.87 9.26
N GLY A 122 -9.21 -26.50 10.05
CA GLY A 122 -10.48 -27.22 10.14
C GLY A 122 -11.18 -27.34 8.79
N ALA A 123 -11.22 -26.27 7.99
CA ALA A 123 -11.80 -26.30 6.64
C ALA A 123 -11.02 -27.20 5.67
N VAL A 124 -9.68 -27.22 5.74
CA VAL A 124 -8.83 -28.07 4.89
C VAL A 124 -8.98 -29.54 5.28
N VAL A 125 -8.86 -29.87 6.57
CA VAL A 125 -9.03 -31.23 7.08
C VAL A 125 -10.43 -31.75 6.75
N TYR A 126 -11.46 -30.91 6.94
CA TYR A 126 -12.82 -31.23 6.53
C TYR A 126 -12.96 -31.45 5.02
N GLY A 127 -12.39 -30.57 4.20
CA GLY A 127 -12.46 -30.68 2.74
C GLY A 127 -11.82 -31.98 2.22
N ILE A 128 -10.68 -32.37 2.80
CA ILE A 128 -10.00 -33.63 2.51
C ILE A 128 -10.84 -34.81 2.99
N GLY A 129 -11.32 -34.77 4.24
CA GLY A 129 -12.18 -35.83 4.79
C GLY A 129 -13.48 -36.02 4.00
N PHE A 130 -14.11 -34.93 3.56
CA PHE A 130 -15.30 -34.95 2.70
C PHE A 130 -14.99 -35.51 1.30
N ALA A 131 -13.83 -35.19 0.73
CA ALA A 131 -13.41 -35.74 -0.55
C ALA A 131 -13.12 -37.26 -0.48
N LEU A 132 -12.71 -37.75 0.69
CA LEU A 132 -12.34 -39.15 0.92
C LEU A 132 -13.47 -40.01 1.49
N ALA A 133 -14.40 -39.44 2.26
CA ALA A 133 -15.49 -40.17 2.91
C ALA A 133 -16.87 -39.78 2.34
N GLN A 134 -17.67 -40.78 1.95
CA GLN A 134 -18.96 -40.57 1.26
C GLN A 134 -20.10 -40.03 2.15
N ASP A 135 -19.93 -39.95 3.48
CA ASP A 135 -21.05 -39.65 4.41
C ASP A 135 -21.09 -38.20 4.96
N GLY A 136 -20.13 -37.35 4.59
CA GLY A 136 -20.18 -35.88 4.43
C GLY A 136 -20.72 -34.88 5.49
N THR A 137 -21.49 -35.27 6.51
CA THR A 137 -22.41 -34.31 7.17
C THR A 137 -22.21 -34.04 8.67
N SER A 138 -21.43 -34.83 9.42
CA SER A 138 -21.30 -34.65 10.89
C SER A 138 -20.09 -33.85 11.38
N ALA A 139 -19.06 -33.66 10.54
CA ALA A 139 -17.77 -33.12 11.01
C ALA A 139 -17.71 -31.60 11.27
N THR A 140 -18.68 -30.81 10.78
CA THR A 140 -18.66 -29.34 10.93
C THR A 140 -19.05 -28.85 12.32
N ALA A 141 -19.89 -29.61 13.03
CA ALA A 141 -20.33 -29.23 14.39
C ALA A 141 -19.17 -29.27 15.39
N ASP A 142 -18.29 -30.27 15.26
CA ASP A 142 -17.17 -30.46 16.19
C ASP A 142 -16.04 -29.44 15.97
N VAL A 143 -15.76 -29.08 14.71
CA VAL A 143 -14.74 -28.06 14.37
C VAL A 143 -15.10 -26.70 14.96
N TRP A 144 -16.37 -26.31 14.92
CA TRP A 144 -16.82 -25.05 15.50
C TRP A 144 -16.69 -25.04 17.04
N GLY A 145 -17.04 -26.16 17.69
CA GLY A 145 -16.85 -26.34 19.13
C GLY A 145 -15.38 -26.23 19.55
N GLN A 146 -14.48 -26.90 18.82
CA GLN A 146 -13.04 -26.83 19.06
C GLN A 146 -12.47 -25.43 18.82
N THR A 147 -12.91 -24.74 17.76
CA THR A 147 -12.48 -23.36 17.48
C THR A 147 -12.90 -22.41 18.59
N LEU A 148 -14.15 -22.51 19.08
CA LEU A 148 -14.64 -21.70 20.19
C LEU A 148 -13.92 -22.02 21.50
N ALA A 149 -13.63 -23.29 21.77
CA ALA A 149 -12.84 -23.70 22.94
C ALA A 149 -11.41 -23.14 22.89
N TRP A 150 -10.78 -23.16 21.70
CA TRP A 150 -9.47 -22.56 21.50
C TRP A 150 -9.49 -21.04 21.64
N LEU A 151 -10.51 -20.35 21.12
CA LEU A 151 -10.69 -18.90 21.30
C LEU A 151 -10.87 -18.52 22.77
N GLY A 152 -11.50 -19.39 23.57
CA GLY A 152 -11.64 -19.25 25.01
C GLY A 152 -10.36 -19.58 25.80
N SER A 153 -9.34 -20.15 25.16
CA SER A 153 -8.06 -20.44 25.81
C SER A 153 -7.27 -19.16 26.11
N PRO A 154 -6.33 -19.17 27.08
CA PRO A 154 -5.46 -18.02 27.34
C PRO A 154 -4.72 -17.51 26.11
N TRP A 155 -4.31 -18.42 25.20
CA TRP A 155 -3.63 -18.05 23.96
C TRP A 155 -4.56 -17.37 22.96
N GLY A 156 -5.77 -17.92 22.77
CA GLY A 156 -6.80 -17.31 21.93
C GLY A 156 -7.12 -15.88 22.36
N ILE A 157 -7.23 -15.65 23.67
CA ILE A 157 -7.46 -14.31 24.26
C ILE A 157 -6.27 -13.37 24.00
N VAL A 158 -5.03 -13.82 24.25
CA VAL A 158 -3.82 -12.99 24.00
C VAL A 158 -3.71 -12.61 22.52
N ILE A 159 -3.95 -13.55 21.62
CA ILE A 159 -3.96 -13.30 20.17
C ILE A 159 -5.07 -12.33 19.81
N ALA A 160 -6.28 -12.51 20.34
CA ALA A 160 -7.41 -11.61 20.11
C ALA A 160 -7.13 -10.17 20.58
N ILE A 161 -6.43 -9.98 21.70
CA ILE A 161 -5.98 -8.67 22.20
C ILE A 161 -4.90 -8.05 21.30
N GLY A 162 -4.10 -8.88 20.62
CA GLY A 162 -3.10 -8.45 19.66
C GLY A 162 -3.67 -7.59 18.53
N ILE A 163 -4.91 -7.86 18.09
CA ILE A 163 -5.59 -7.09 17.03
C ILE A 163 -5.81 -5.62 17.44
N PRO A 164 -6.57 -5.30 18.51
CA PRO A 164 -6.76 -3.91 18.92
C PRO A 164 -5.44 -3.26 19.39
N ALA A 165 -4.54 -4.00 20.03
CA ALA A 165 -3.23 -3.47 20.43
C ALA A 165 -2.40 -3.04 19.21
N GLY A 166 -2.35 -3.87 18.17
CA GLY A 166 -1.69 -3.54 16.91
C GLY A 166 -2.29 -2.31 16.22
N ILE A 167 -3.63 -2.19 16.20
CA ILE A 167 -4.32 -1.00 15.66
C ILE A 167 -3.94 0.26 16.44
N VAL A 168 -3.92 0.19 17.78
CA VAL A 168 -3.53 1.33 18.63
C VAL A 168 -2.08 1.75 18.36
N ILE A 169 -1.16 0.79 18.24
CA ILE A 169 0.24 1.04 17.87
C ILE A 169 0.32 1.69 16.48
N ALA A 170 -0.47 1.21 15.53
CA ALA A 170 -0.48 1.74 14.17
C ALA A 170 -0.94 3.22 14.15
N LEU A 171 -2.04 3.52 14.86
CA LEU A 171 -2.55 4.88 15.01
C LEU A 171 -1.56 5.80 15.75
N LEU A 172 -0.85 5.27 16.76
CA LEU A 172 0.20 6.02 17.45
C LEU A 172 1.36 6.37 16.51
N GLY A 173 1.76 5.46 15.63
CA GLY A 173 2.76 5.72 14.59
C GLY A 173 2.36 6.86 13.65
N LEU A 174 1.11 6.83 13.16
CA LEU A 174 0.54 7.90 12.33
C LEU A 174 0.47 9.23 13.09
N TRP A 175 0.07 9.20 14.36
CA TRP A 175 0.02 10.38 15.22
C TRP A 175 1.40 10.99 15.43
N ILE A 176 2.43 10.18 15.76
CA ILE A 176 3.82 10.64 15.88
C ILE A 176 4.29 11.27 14.56
N SER A 177 4.00 10.63 13.43
CA SER A 177 4.34 11.15 12.10
C SER A 177 3.71 12.53 11.86
N THR A 178 2.42 12.71 12.14
CA THR A 178 1.76 14.03 12.01
C THR A 178 2.37 15.07 12.96
N ARG A 179 2.70 14.69 14.20
CA ARG A 179 3.34 15.59 15.18
C ARG A 179 4.70 16.07 14.71
N MET A 180 5.51 15.20 14.11
CA MET A 180 6.81 15.56 13.52
C MET A 180 6.69 16.51 12.32
N LEU A 181 5.58 16.42 11.57
CA LEU A 181 5.30 17.29 10.41
C LEU A 181 4.63 18.62 10.78
N ARG A 182 4.14 18.81 12.01
CA ARG A 182 3.60 20.09 12.50
C ARG A 182 4.76 21.08 12.75
N HIS A 183 5.34 21.61 11.68
CA HIS A 183 6.25 22.75 11.71
C HIS A 183 5.54 23.98 11.11
N PRO A 184 5.84 25.22 11.54
CA PRO A 184 5.18 26.45 11.07
C PRO A 184 5.11 26.68 9.54
N GLY A 185 5.76 25.86 8.72
CA GLY A 185 5.72 25.97 7.25
C GLY A 185 4.76 25.02 6.52
N LEU A 186 4.12 24.05 7.19
CA LEU A 186 3.24 23.07 6.55
C LEU A 186 1.76 23.36 6.88
N ARG A 187 1.00 23.81 5.88
CA ARG A 187 -0.43 24.12 6.02
C ARG A 187 -1.31 22.90 6.32
N ARG A 188 -0.90 21.67 5.95
CA ARG A 188 -1.73 20.44 6.03
C ARG A 188 -0.95 19.18 6.43
N PRO A 189 -0.34 19.11 7.63
CA PRO A 189 0.48 17.97 8.04
C PRO A 189 -0.31 16.65 8.06
N VAL A 190 -1.58 16.70 8.48
CA VAL A 190 -2.46 15.52 8.55
C VAL A 190 -2.75 14.96 7.16
N GLY A 191 -3.06 15.82 6.18
CA GLY A 191 -3.30 15.40 4.80
C GLY A 191 -2.06 14.78 4.16
N VAL A 192 -0.86 15.31 4.47
CA VAL A 192 0.42 14.75 4.00
C VAL A 192 0.61 13.33 4.53
N THR A 193 0.41 13.12 5.83
CA THR A 193 0.57 11.80 6.46
C THR A 193 -0.41 10.78 5.89
N TRP A 194 -1.69 11.12 5.75
CA TRP A 194 -2.68 10.19 5.20
C TRP A 194 -2.44 9.84 3.74
N ALA A 195 -2.09 10.84 2.92
CA ALA A 195 -1.78 10.58 1.52
C ALA A 195 -0.48 9.78 1.37
N GLY A 196 0.54 10.06 2.20
CA GLY A 196 1.74 9.24 2.26
C GLY A 196 1.44 7.80 2.68
N PHE A 197 0.60 7.61 3.69
CA PHE A 197 0.17 6.29 4.14
C PHE A 197 -0.58 5.53 3.05
N GLY A 198 -1.55 6.17 2.39
CA GLY A 198 -2.31 5.56 1.29
C GLY A 198 -1.43 5.14 0.11
N ILE A 199 -0.46 5.96 -0.27
CA ILE A 199 0.52 5.60 -1.32
C ILE A 199 1.39 4.44 -0.86
N ALA A 200 1.86 4.43 0.39
CA ALA A 200 2.67 3.34 0.91
C ALA A 200 1.88 2.02 0.90
N VAL A 201 0.61 2.03 1.32
CA VAL A 201 -0.29 0.87 1.24
C VAL A 201 -0.47 0.40 -0.20
N ALA A 202 -0.77 1.31 -1.14
CA ALA A 202 -0.93 0.95 -2.55
C ALA A 202 0.35 0.36 -3.16
N ALA A 203 1.51 0.96 -2.85
CA ALA A 203 2.81 0.46 -3.28
C ALA A 203 3.11 -0.92 -2.69
N THR A 204 2.82 -1.15 -1.42
CA THR A 204 2.96 -2.48 -0.79
C THR A 204 2.06 -3.51 -1.46
N VAL A 205 0.78 -3.18 -1.72
CA VAL A 205 -0.15 -4.10 -2.41
C VAL A 205 0.35 -4.44 -3.82
N LEU A 206 0.83 -3.45 -4.57
CA LEU A 206 1.41 -3.68 -5.90
C LEU A 206 2.66 -4.56 -5.82
N LEU A 207 3.58 -4.28 -4.90
CA LEU A 207 4.79 -5.08 -4.70
C LEU A 207 4.47 -6.52 -4.30
N SER A 208 3.48 -6.73 -3.44
CA SER A 208 2.99 -8.06 -3.10
C SER A 208 2.39 -8.78 -4.31
N GLY A 209 1.63 -8.07 -5.15
CA GLY A 209 0.99 -8.63 -6.36
C GLY A 209 1.98 -9.08 -7.44
N PHE A 210 3.15 -8.43 -7.55
CA PHE A 210 4.23 -8.88 -8.44
C PHE A 210 5.06 -10.04 -7.86
N GLY A 211 4.99 -10.28 -6.55
CA GLY A 211 5.81 -11.25 -5.85
C GLY A 211 5.22 -12.65 -5.76
N SER A 212 3.90 -12.83 -5.56
CA SER A 212 3.33 -14.18 -5.48
C SER A 212 1.80 -14.27 -5.56
N LEU A 213 1.36 -15.41 -6.11
CA LEU A 213 0.04 -16.02 -5.93
C LEU A 213 -0.18 -16.56 -4.50
N THR A 214 0.75 -16.32 -3.57
CA THR A 214 0.74 -16.85 -2.20
C THR A 214 0.39 -15.72 -1.23
N LEU A 215 -0.91 -15.40 -1.14
CA LEU A 215 -1.54 -14.49 -0.16
C LEU A 215 -0.87 -13.10 0.01
N PRO A 216 -1.60 -12.00 -0.20
CA PRO A 216 -1.05 -10.67 -0.56
C PRO A 216 -0.14 -9.96 0.46
N PHE A 217 0.29 -10.58 1.56
CA PHE A 217 1.11 -9.92 2.59
C PHE A 217 2.13 -10.81 3.32
N PHE A 218 2.44 -12.04 2.86
CA PHE A 218 3.34 -12.95 3.58
C PHE A 218 4.63 -13.24 2.85
N GLY A 219 5.74 -13.19 3.61
CA GLY A 219 6.94 -13.92 3.26
C GLY A 219 6.53 -15.34 2.93
N GLY A 220 6.80 -15.76 1.70
CA GLY A 220 6.69 -17.16 1.33
C GLY A 220 7.32 -17.96 2.45
N LEU A 221 6.62 -19.00 2.91
CA LEU A 221 7.28 -20.04 3.68
C LEU A 221 8.62 -20.30 2.98
N PRO A 222 9.75 -20.40 3.71
CA PRO A 222 11.08 -20.54 3.14
C PRO A 222 11.28 -21.89 2.43
N PHE A 223 10.28 -22.37 1.70
CA PHE A 223 10.37 -23.34 0.61
C PHE A 223 11.05 -22.74 -0.63
N GLY A 224 11.90 -21.71 -0.44
CA GLY A 224 12.89 -21.38 -1.44
C GLY A 224 13.80 -22.60 -1.61
N ASP A 225 14.11 -22.91 -2.87
CA ASP A 225 14.77 -24.07 -3.47
C ASP A 225 16.16 -24.48 -2.88
N GLY A 226 16.42 -24.24 -1.59
CA GLY A 226 17.70 -24.47 -0.94
C GLY A 226 17.70 -24.40 0.59
N ALA A 227 16.54 -24.35 1.25
CA ALA A 227 16.47 -24.86 2.62
C ALA A 227 16.29 -26.37 2.51
N ASP A 228 17.35 -27.14 2.74
CA ASP A 228 17.29 -28.60 2.90
C ASP A 228 16.48 -28.91 4.17
N PHE A 229 15.17 -28.73 4.06
CA PHE A 229 14.21 -29.32 4.96
C PHE A 229 14.32 -30.80 4.67
N ASP A 230 14.90 -31.58 5.59
CA ASP A 230 14.88 -33.03 5.51
C ASP A 230 13.51 -33.49 6.02
N PRO A 231 12.55 -33.83 5.14
CA PRO A 231 11.25 -34.31 5.56
C PRO A 231 11.32 -35.63 6.36
N GLY A 232 12.46 -36.32 6.32
CA GLY A 232 12.70 -37.55 7.10
C GLY A 232 12.64 -37.34 8.61
N ASP A 233 12.92 -36.13 9.12
CA ASP A 233 12.97 -35.88 10.57
C ASP A 233 11.58 -35.71 11.23
N PHE A 234 10.53 -35.51 10.41
CA PHE A 234 9.14 -35.39 10.89
C PHE A 234 8.29 -36.64 10.63
N GLY A 235 8.84 -37.65 9.95
CA GLY A 235 8.16 -38.92 9.72
C GLY A 235 8.24 -39.84 10.95
N PRO A 236 7.16 -40.52 11.35
CA PRO A 236 7.26 -41.59 12.34
C PRO A 236 8.20 -42.67 11.80
N GLY A 237 9.41 -42.77 12.37
CA GLY A 237 10.41 -43.78 12.03
C GLY A 237 11.55 -43.32 11.11
N GLY A 238 11.69 -42.04 10.76
CA GLY A 238 12.85 -41.55 10.00
C GLY A 238 12.93 -42.03 8.54
N VAL A 239 11.79 -42.42 7.96
CA VAL A 239 11.75 -43.00 6.61
C VAL A 239 11.68 -41.87 5.57
N ASP A 240 12.62 -41.88 4.62
CA ASP A 240 12.67 -40.90 3.52
C ASP A 240 11.51 -41.15 2.52
N PRO A 241 10.57 -40.19 2.36
CA PRO A 241 9.44 -40.31 1.44
C PRO A 241 9.86 -40.48 -0.02
N GLY A 242 11.06 -40.03 -0.39
CA GLY A 242 11.59 -40.16 -1.75
C GLY A 242 11.93 -41.59 -2.14
N THR A 243 11.97 -42.51 -1.16
CA THR A 243 12.32 -43.92 -1.37
C THR A 243 11.14 -44.89 -1.28
N MET A 244 9.98 -44.44 -0.80
CA MET A 244 8.79 -45.27 -0.69
C MET A 244 8.17 -45.51 -2.06
N ASP A 245 7.73 -46.74 -2.32
CA ASP A 245 6.86 -46.99 -3.45
C ASP A 245 5.44 -46.45 -3.20
N GLN A 246 4.62 -46.40 -4.24
CA GLN A 246 3.29 -45.79 -4.17
C GLN A 246 2.33 -46.55 -3.22
N ALA A 247 2.55 -47.85 -2.99
CA ALA A 247 1.76 -48.68 -2.10
C ALA A 247 2.18 -48.48 -0.64
N GLU A 248 3.50 -48.43 -0.37
CA GLU A 248 4.07 -48.11 0.94
C GLU A 248 3.73 -46.68 1.37
N ALA A 249 3.78 -45.71 0.45
CA ALA A 249 3.35 -44.34 0.74
C ALA A 249 1.85 -44.28 1.11
N GLN A 250 1.02 -45.10 0.46
CA GLN A 250 -0.40 -45.19 0.77
C GLN A 250 -0.65 -45.88 2.11
N GLU A 251 0.06 -46.97 2.43
CA GLU A 251 0.00 -47.68 3.71
C GLU A 251 0.52 -46.80 4.86
N TRP A 252 1.65 -46.12 4.67
CA TRP A 252 2.19 -45.14 5.61
C TRP A 252 1.21 -43.99 5.88
N LEU A 253 0.54 -43.48 4.83
CA LEU A 253 -0.44 -42.40 4.98
C LEU A 253 -1.72 -42.88 5.68
N LEU A 254 -2.08 -44.15 5.50
CA LEU A 254 -3.23 -44.80 6.15
C LEU A 254 -2.95 -45.20 7.62
N GLU A 255 -1.75 -45.71 7.95
CA GLU A 255 -1.40 -46.15 9.31
C GLU A 255 -0.79 -45.04 10.18
N GLY A 256 0.10 -44.22 9.62
CA GLY A 256 0.81 -43.15 10.35
C GLY A 256 0.34 -41.74 10.00
N GLY A 257 -0.10 -41.52 8.76
CA GLY A 257 -0.48 -40.20 8.26
C GLY A 257 -1.67 -39.58 8.99
N ALA A 258 -2.65 -40.37 9.42
CA ALA A 258 -3.78 -39.88 10.21
C ALA A 258 -3.34 -39.28 11.55
N GLY A 259 -2.42 -39.93 12.26
CA GLY A 259 -1.90 -39.43 13.54
C GLY A 259 -1.04 -38.17 13.39
N VAL A 260 -0.23 -38.11 12.31
CA VAL A 260 0.54 -36.89 11.97
C VAL A 260 -0.39 -35.74 11.62
N LEU A 261 -1.42 -35.99 10.81
CA LEU A 261 -2.43 -34.98 10.47
C LEU A 261 -3.24 -34.52 11.70
N GLU A 262 -3.56 -35.42 12.62
CA GLU A 262 -4.24 -35.09 13.88
C GLU A 262 -3.34 -34.24 14.80
N GLN A 263 -2.03 -34.54 14.84
CA GLN A 263 -1.04 -33.73 15.56
C GLN A 263 -0.86 -32.35 14.92
N PHE A 264 -0.87 -32.23 13.58
CA PHE A 264 -0.85 -30.93 12.90
C PHE A 264 -2.20 -30.21 12.95
N ALA A 265 -3.30 -30.93 13.15
CA ALA A 265 -4.62 -30.35 13.38
C ALA A 265 -4.72 -29.71 14.77
N ASP A 266 -3.87 -30.11 15.73
CA ASP A 266 -3.76 -29.42 17.02
C ASP A 266 -3.16 -28.01 16.80
N PRO A 267 -3.96 -26.94 17.01
CA PRO A 267 -3.50 -25.57 16.81
C PRO A 267 -2.34 -25.20 17.76
N GLY A 268 -2.24 -25.84 18.93
CA GLY A 268 -1.13 -25.63 19.87
C GLY A 268 0.21 -26.13 19.33
N VAL A 269 0.22 -27.32 18.73
CA VAL A 269 1.43 -27.90 18.12
C VAL A 269 1.84 -27.07 16.91
N LEU A 270 0.88 -26.73 16.04
CA LEU A 270 1.15 -25.97 14.83
C LEU A 270 1.69 -24.57 15.16
N LEU A 271 1.14 -23.90 16.18
CA LEU A 271 1.69 -22.64 16.70
C LEU A 271 3.10 -22.79 17.29
N GLY A 272 3.37 -23.88 18.01
CA GLY A 272 4.69 -24.13 18.59
C GLY A 272 5.77 -24.33 17.52
N VAL A 273 5.45 -25.07 16.45
CA VAL A 273 6.37 -25.40 15.37
C VAL A 273 6.49 -24.27 14.35
N LEU A 274 5.38 -23.78 13.81
CA LEU A 274 5.38 -22.78 12.73
C LEU A 274 5.44 -21.33 13.26
N GLY A 275 5.02 -21.09 14.51
CA GLY A 275 4.93 -19.74 15.07
C GLY A 275 6.22 -18.93 14.99
N PRO A 276 7.39 -19.46 15.42
CA PRO A 276 8.66 -18.74 15.34
C PRO A 276 9.07 -18.37 13.91
N TRP A 277 8.83 -19.28 12.95
CA TRP A 277 9.15 -19.05 11.54
C TRP A 277 8.24 -18.01 10.90
N ILE A 278 6.94 -18.07 11.18
CA ILE A 278 5.97 -17.07 10.74
C ILE A 278 6.34 -15.71 11.34
N ALA A 279 6.70 -15.65 12.63
CA ALA A 279 7.11 -14.41 13.28
C ALA A 279 8.38 -13.82 12.66
N LEU A 280 9.39 -14.63 12.38
CA LEU A 280 10.64 -14.18 11.73
C LEU A 280 10.38 -13.71 10.30
N GLY A 281 9.63 -14.48 9.52
CA GLY A 281 9.23 -14.11 8.15
C GLY A 281 8.48 -12.79 8.13
N GLN A 282 7.58 -12.57 9.10
CA GLN A 282 6.85 -11.32 9.25
C GLN A 282 7.76 -10.14 9.62
N LEU A 283 8.75 -10.35 10.51
CA LEU A 283 9.73 -9.30 10.85
C LEU A 283 10.57 -8.89 9.64
N LEU A 284 11.00 -9.85 8.81
CA LEU A 284 11.73 -9.55 7.57
C LEU A 284 10.82 -8.87 6.55
N ALA A 285 9.57 -9.30 6.44
CA ALA A 285 8.58 -8.70 5.55
C ALA A 285 8.28 -7.24 5.90
N LEU A 286 8.52 -6.79 7.14
CA LEU A 286 8.36 -5.38 7.53
C LEU A 286 9.43 -4.45 6.94
N ILE A 287 10.59 -4.95 6.50
CA ILE A 287 11.69 -4.12 6.00
C ILE A 287 11.26 -3.34 4.75
N VAL A 288 10.60 -4.02 3.80
CA VAL A 288 10.14 -3.44 2.53
C VAL A 288 9.12 -2.31 2.74
N PRO A 289 7.99 -2.49 3.46
CA PRO A 289 7.02 -1.42 3.69
C PRO A 289 7.61 -0.26 4.51
N ILE A 290 8.55 -0.52 5.43
CA ILE A 290 9.29 0.55 6.13
C ILE A 290 10.10 1.37 5.13
N ALA A 291 10.85 0.74 4.24
CA ALA A 291 11.63 1.44 3.21
C ALA A 291 10.73 2.25 2.25
N VAL A 292 9.61 1.66 1.81
CA VAL A 292 8.58 2.33 0.99
C VAL A 292 8.00 3.53 1.73
N SER A 293 7.72 3.41 3.02
CA SER A 293 7.22 4.50 3.86
C SER A 293 8.22 5.66 3.95
N VAL A 294 9.50 5.36 4.21
CA VAL A 294 10.57 6.38 4.23
C VAL A 294 10.62 7.13 2.90
N PHE A 295 10.59 6.41 1.78
CA PHE A 295 10.62 7.01 0.45
C PHE A 295 9.36 7.85 0.16
N THR A 296 8.19 7.34 0.51
CA THR A 296 6.90 7.99 0.25
C THR A 296 6.77 9.30 1.01
N TRP A 297 7.19 9.34 2.28
CA TRP A 297 7.18 10.58 3.07
C TRP A 297 8.21 11.59 2.58
N TRP A 298 9.39 11.12 2.17
CA TRP A 298 10.39 11.98 1.55
C TRP A 298 9.84 12.61 0.25
N TRP A 299 9.20 11.81 -0.60
CA TRP A 299 8.58 12.28 -1.83
C TRP A 299 7.45 13.28 -1.57
N MET A 300 6.57 13.01 -0.62
CA MET A 300 5.43 13.88 -0.29
C MET A 300 5.88 15.22 0.30
N ALA A 301 6.90 15.24 1.14
CA ALA A 301 7.51 16.49 1.59
C ALA A 301 8.12 17.29 0.43
N HIS A 302 8.60 16.61 -0.61
CA HIS A 302 9.09 17.24 -1.83
C HIS A 302 7.94 17.76 -2.72
N ALA A 303 6.81 17.05 -2.80
CA ALA A 303 5.66 17.43 -3.61
C ALA A 303 4.86 18.61 -3.02
N MET A 304 4.69 18.64 -1.69
CA MET A 304 3.87 19.63 -0.98
C MET A 304 4.62 20.88 -0.55
N ARG A 305 5.72 21.21 -1.23
CA ARG A 305 6.43 22.47 -1.02
C ARG A 305 5.49 23.67 -1.27
N PRO A 306 5.49 24.70 -0.41
CA PRO A 306 4.80 25.95 -0.67
C PRO A 306 5.21 26.48 -2.05
N ALA A 307 4.24 26.97 -2.82
CA ALA A 307 4.55 27.74 -4.01
C ALA A 307 5.24 29.03 -3.56
N THR A 308 6.27 29.46 -4.28
CA THR A 308 7.06 30.68 -4.03
C THR A 308 6.21 31.92 -3.75
N THR A 309 5.00 31.95 -4.32
CA THR A 309 4.04 33.06 -4.19
C THR A 309 3.65 33.36 -2.75
N ASP A 310 3.48 32.33 -1.90
CA ASP A 310 3.10 32.54 -0.48
C ASP A 310 4.19 33.31 0.30
N ALA A 311 5.46 33.21 -0.12
CA ALA A 311 6.57 33.87 0.57
C ALA A 311 6.72 35.34 0.13
N THR A 312 6.56 35.63 -1.16
CA THR A 312 6.56 37.00 -1.69
C THR A 312 5.35 37.77 -1.22
N ASP A 313 4.19 37.12 -1.09
CA ASP A 313 2.97 37.78 -0.59
C ASP A 313 3.09 38.10 0.91
N ALA A 314 3.76 37.23 1.68
CA ALA A 314 4.07 37.49 3.09
C ALA A 314 5.09 38.64 3.25
N GLU A 315 6.14 38.68 2.42
CA GLU A 315 7.14 39.76 2.43
C GLU A 315 6.52 41.11 1.98
N ALA A 316 5.62 41.09 0.99
CA ALA A 316 4.86 42.26 0.59
C ALA A 316 3.89 42.73 1.68
N ALA A 317 3.24 41.80 2.40
CA ALA A 317 2.39 42.13 3.53
C ALA A 317 3.19 42.77 4.68
N ASP A 318 4.33 42.19 5.06
CA ASP A 318 5.21 42.72 6.10
C ASP A 318 5.76 44.11 5.71
N ALA A 319 6.17 44.30 4.46
CA ALA A 319 6.62 45.60 3.94
C ALA A 319 5.50 46.65 3.96
N SER A 320 4.24 46.26 3.70
CA SER A 320 3.09 47.16 3.76
C SER A 320 2.75 47.58 5.19
N THR A 321 2.91 46.69 6.17
CA THR A 321 2.71 47.03 7.59
C THR A 321 3.82 47.90 8.15
N ALA A 322 5.06 47.75 7.65
CA ALA A 322 6.19 48.57 8.07
C ALA A 322 6.14 50.02 7.56
N SER A 323 5.44 50.31 6.45
CA SER A 323 5.28 51.68 5.95
C SER A 323 4.10 52.44 6.57
N ALA A 324 3.20 51.72 7.27
CA ALA A 324 2.04 52.29 7.93
C ALA A 324 2.30 52.68 9.41
N ALA A 325 3.48 52.37 9.95
CA ALA A 325 3.93 52.71 11.29
C ALA A 325 4.93 53.89 11.26
#